data_AF-A0A3S9SX79-F1
#
_entry.id   AF-A0A3S9SX79-F1
#
_cell.length_a   1.000
_cell.length_b   1.000
_cell.length_c   1.000
_cell.angle_alpha   90.00
_cell.angle_beta   90.00
_cell.angle_gamma   90.00
#
_symmetry.space_group_name_H-M   'P 1'
#
loop_
_entity.id
_entity.type
_entity.pdbx_description
1 polymer ?
#
loop_
_entity_poly.entity_id
_entity_poly.type
_entity_poly.pdbx_seq_one_letter_code
_entity_poly.pdbx_strand_id
1 'polypeptide(L)' 'MFNIGIPELILILVIALIVFGPGKLPEVGKSLGKAIREFKNASKEMTAEILEDENDKKQV' A
#
# COMPACT_ATOMS: atom_id res chain seq x y z
N MET A 1 1.53 -19.63 20.19
CA MET A 1 2.89 -19.92 20.68
C MET A 1 3.92 -19.22 19.78
N PHE A 2 3.90 -17.89 19.79
CA PHE A 2 4.92 -16.98 19.23
C PHE A 2 4.57 -15.61 19.80
N ASN A 3 5.05 -15.32 21.01
CA ASN A 3 4.92 -13.99 21.61
C ASN A 3 6.05 -13.12 21.05
N ILE A 4 6.00 -12.82 19.75
CA ILE A 4 6.94 -11.88 19.13
C ILE A 4 6.56 -10.50 19.65
N GLY A 5 7.31 -10.02 20.62
CA GLY A 5 7.18 -8.66 21.11
C GLY A 5 7.81 -7.67 20.13
N ILE A 6 7.58 -6.40 20.44
CA ILE A 6 8.27 -5.28 19.76
C ILE A 6 9.81 -5.45 19.79
N PRO A 7 10.45 -5.92 20.89
CA PRO A 7 11.90 -6.12 20.93
C PRO A 7 12.41 -7.13 19.89
N GLU A 8 11.75 -8.28 19.75
CA GLU A 8 12.13 -9.32 18.81
C GLU A 8 11.96 -8.86 17.35
N LEU A 9 10.89 -8.10 17.08
CA LEU A 9 10.65 -7.51 15.76
C LEU A 9 11.75 -6.51 15.39
N ILE A 10 12.20 -5.68 16.34
CA ILE A 10 13.33 -4.75 16.14
C ILE A 10 14.61 -5.52 15.84
N LEU A 11 14.91 -6.62 16.53
CA LEU A 11 16.09 -7.43 16.25
C LEU A 11 16.08 -7.98 14.82
N ILE A 12 14.94 -8.51 14.37
CA ILE A 12 14.77 -8.99 13.00
C ILE A 12 14.94 -7.84 12.00
N LEU A 13 14.36 -6.68 12.29
CA LEU A 13 14.49 -5.48 11.46
C LEU A 13 15.97 -5.07 11.33
N VAL A 14 16.73 -5.07 12.43
CA VAL A 14 18.17 -4.74 12.40
C VAL A 14 18.96 -5.71 11.52
N ILE A 15 18.70 -7.02 11.64
CA ILE A 15 19.34 -8.03 10.77
C ILE A 15 18.98 -7.79 9.31
N ALA A 16 17.69 -7.58 9.02
CA ALA A 16 17.22 -7.26 7.67
C ALA A 16 17.87 -5.97 7.14
N LEU A 17 18.05 -4.96 7.99
CA LEU A 17 18.71 -3.71 7.65
C LEU A 17 20.20 -3.86 7.37
N ILE A 18 20.89 -4.81 8.00
CA ILE A 18 22.28 -5.11 7.68
C ILE A 18 22.38 -5.79 6.31
N VAL A 19 21.47 -6.71 6.02
CA VAL A 19 21.44 -7.45 4.75
C VAL A 19 21.03 -6.56 3.57
N PHE A 20 19.95 -5.81 3.74
CA PHE A 20 19.36 -4.98 2.68
C PHE A 20 19.86 -3.53 2.69
N GLY A 21 20.34 -3.02 3.83
CA GLY A 21 20.73 -1.62 4.02
C GLY A 21 19.57 -0.71 4.45
N PRO A 22 19.81 0.27 5.34
CA PRO A 22 18.77 1.22 5.82
C PRO A 22 18.22 2.14 4.73
N GLY A 23 18.95 2.34 3.63
CA GLY A 23 18.45 3.11 2.48
C GLY A 23 17.44 2.37 1.61
N LYS A 24 17.46 1.02 1.60
CA LYS A 24 16.60 0.23 0.71
C LYS A 24 15.15 0.15 1.19
N LEU A 25 14.90 0.09 2.50
CA LEU A 25 13.52 0.07 3.02
C LEU A 25 12.71 1.32 2.64
N PRO A 26 13.23 2.56 2.79
CA PRO A 26 12.54 3.77 2.32
C PRO A 26 12.35 3.81 0.81
N GLU A 27 13.32 3.31 0.04
CA GLU A 27 13.27 3.27 -1.43
C GLU A 27 12.14 2.35 -1.94
N VAL A 28 12.04 1.14 -1.37
CA VAL A 28 10.95 0.21 -1.65
C VAL A 28 9.62 0.76 -1.16
N GLY A 29 9.56 1.33 0.05
CA GLY A 29 8.36 1.94 0.59
C GLY A 29 7.82 3.10 -0.25
N LYS A 30 8.69 3.96 -0.78
CA LYS A 30 8.31 5.04 -1.71
C LYS A 30 7.71 4.50 -3.01
N SER A 31 8.33 3.47 -3.57
CA SER A 31 7.89 2.85 -4.83
C SER A 31 6.54 2.14 -4.66
N LEU A 32 6.42 1.34 -3.61
CA LEU A 32 5.17 0.68 -3.24
C LEU A 32 4.08 1.70 -2.90
N GLY A 33 4.42 2.77 -2.17
CA GLY A 33 3.48 3.83 -1.82
C GLY A 33 2.94 4.57 -3.05
N LYS A 34 3.78 4.83 -4.06
CA LYS A 34 3.34 5.34 -5.36
C LYS A 34 2.37 4.38 -6.04
N ALA A 35 2.73 3.10 -6.14
CA ALA A 35 1.89 2.09 -6.76
C ALA A 35 0.51 1.97 -6.07
N ILE A 36 0.48 1.94 -4.73
CA ILE A 36 -0.77 1.90 -3.96
C ILE A 36 -1.60 3.17 -4.20
N ARG A 37 -0.96 4.35 -4.26
CA ARG A 37 -1.67 5.61 -4.51
C ARG A 37 -2.29 5.64 -5.91
N GLU A 38 -1.54 5.22 -6.93
CA GLU A 38 -2.02 5.14 -8.31
C GLU A 38 -3.15 4.12 -8.43
N PHE A 39 -2.99 2.93 -7.83
CA PHE A 39 -4.03 1.90 -7.78
C PHE A 39 -5.31 2.41 -7.11
N LYS A 40 -5.20 3.13 -5.99
CA LYS A 40 -6.34 3.73 -5.30
C LYS A 40 -7.06 4.77 -6.16
N ASN A 41 -6.30 5.61 -6.88
CA ASN A 41 -6.87 6.64 -7.74
C ASN A 41 -7.62 6.00 -8.92
N ALA A 42 -7.02 5.04 -9.62
CA ALA A 42 -7.67 4.30 -10.70
C ALA A 42 -8.93 3.58 -10.21
N SER A 43 -8.87 2.95 -9.04
CA SER A 43 -10.04 2.29 -8.44
C SER A 43 -11.18 3.28 -8.15
N LYS A 44 -10.84 4.49 -7.71
CA LYS A 44 -11.84 5.54 -7.44
C LYS A 44 -12.47 6.08 -8.72
N GLU A 45 -11.68 6.27 -9.77
CA GLU A 45 -12.16 6.74 -11.08
C GLU A 45 -13.09 5.72 -11.73
N MET A 46 -12.70 4.44 -11.76
CA MET A 46 -13.60 3.36 -12.22
C MET A 46 -14.90 3.28 -11.42
N THR A 47 -14.83 3.46 -10.10
CA THR A 47 -16.04 3.47 -9.26
C THR A 47 -16.92 4.68 -9.56
N ALA A 48 -16.32 5.85 -9.81
CA ALA A 48 -17.07 7.06 -10.15
C ALA A 48 -17.78 6.92 -11.52
N GLU A 49 -17.09 6.40 -12.53
CA GLU A 49 -17.69 6.13 -13.86
C GLU A 49 -18.88 5.16 -13.76
N ILE A 50 -18.77 4.07 -12.99
CA ILE A 50 -19.88 3.13 -12.79
C ILE A 50 -21.08 3.79 -12.10
N LEU A 51 -20.83 4.68 -11.14
CA LEU A 51 -21.89 5.39 -10.41
C LEU A 51 -22.55 6.48 -11.26
N GLU A 52 -21.81 7.13 -12.16
CA GLU A 52 -22.35 8.12 -13.10
C GLU A 52 -23.21 7.44 -14.17
N ASP A 53 -22.76 6.32 -14.75
CA ASP A 53 -23.52 5.53 -15.74
C ASP A 53 -24.84 4.96 -15.18
N GLU A 54 -24.88 4.63 -13.89
CA GLU A 54 -26.09 4.17 -13.19
C GLU A 54 -27.12 5.28 -12.95
N ASN A 55 -26.67 6.54 -12.80
CA ASN A 55 -27.56 7.67 -12.48
C ASN A 55 -28.21 8.26 -13.73
N ASP A 56 -27.55 8.16 -14.89
CA ASP A 56 -28.10 8.61 -16.18
C ASP A 56 -29.19 7.64 -16.71
N LYS A 57 -29.06 6.34 -16.42
CA LYS A 57 -30.08 5.33 -16.79
C LYS A 57 -31.36 5.36 -15.96
N LYS A 58 -31.37 6.05 -14.81
CA LYS A 58 -32.56 6.19 -13.94
C LYS A 58 -33.39 7.44 -14.23
N GLN A 59 -32.89 8.36 -15.06
CA GLN A 59 -33.59 9.59 -15.46
C GLN A 59 -34.26 9.51 -16.84
N VAL A 60 -34.18 8.36 -17.53
CA VAL A 60 -34.89 8.05 -18.79
C VAL A 60 -35.97 6.99 -18.59
#